data_AF-A0A5D0QS78-F1
#
_entry.id   AF-A0A5D0QS78-F1
#
_cell.length_a   1.000
_cell.length_b   1.000
_cell.length_c   1.000
_cell.angle_alpha   90.00
_cell.angle_beta   90.00
_cell.angle_gamma   90.00
#
_symmetry.space_group_name_H-M   'P 1'
#
loop_
_entity.id
_entity.type
_entity.pdbx_description
1 polymer ?
#
loop_
_entity_poly.entity_id
_entity_poly.type
_entity_poly.pdbx_seq_one_letter_code
_entity_poly.pdbx_strand_id
1 'polypeptide(L)'
;MTDLPRPLNRVFPEGIDPLYPVTIVKTRYSGSYEGGTFAAFLTEPWDVPQDAFADDRVAYGWWKEHGGMIGVGDTPDEALASLRSKLT
;
A
#
# COMPACT_ATOMS: atom_id res chain seq x y z
N MET A 1 8.18 6.61 13.91
CA MET A 1 8.70 5.84 12.77
C MET A 1 8.18 4.43 12.93
N THR A 2 7.08 4.12 12.26
CA THR A 2 6.52 2.76 12.28
C THR A 2 7.06 2.07 11.04
N ASP A 3 8.08 1.24 11.23
CA ASP A 3 8.59 0.37 10.17
C ASP A 3 7.45 -0.52 9.67
N LEU A 4 7.21 -0.52 8.35
CA LEU A 4 6.34 -1.52 7.74
C LEU A 4 7.02 -2.89 7.89
N PRO A 5 6.35 -3.90 8.47
CA PRO A 5 6.97 -5.19 8.69
C PRO A 5 7.32 -5.88 7.36
N ARG A 6 8.61 -6.22 7.17
CA ARG A 6 9.10 -7.11 6.10
C ARG A 6 9.34 -8.52 6.68
N PRO A 7 9.09 -9.63 5.96
CA PRO A 7 8.14 -9.88 4.88
C PRO A 7 6.77 -10.39 5.41
N LEU A 8 5.77 -10.40 4.53
CA LEU A 8 4.35 -10.68 4.78
C LEU A 8 4.03 -12.15 5.11
N ASN A 9 4.76 -12.79 6.04
CA ASN A 9 4.35 -14.07 6.62
C ASN A 9 3.26 -13.85 7.67
N ARG A 10 2.08 -13.38 7.25
CA ARG A 10 0.90 -13.44 8.10
C ARG A 10 0.34 -14.86 8.03
N VAL A 11 0.39 -15.57 9.16
CA VAL A 11 -0.35 -16.82 9.35
C VAL A 11 -1.79 -16.42 9.66
N PHE A 12 -2.71 -16.73 8.74
CA PHE A 12 -4.13 -16.44 8.93
C PHE A 12 -4.86 -17.70 9.39
N PRO A 13 -5.77 -17.61 10.37
CA PRO A 13 -6.68 -18.71 10.68
C PRO A 13 -7.56 -19.01 9.46
N GLU A 14 -7.98 -20.27 9.30
CA GLU A 14 -8.86 -20.68 8.21
C GLU A 14 -10.09 -19.76 8.12
N GLY A 15 -10.39 -19.29 6.92
CA GLY A 15 -11.55 -18.43 6.63
C GLY A 15 -11.29 -16.92 6.70
N ILE A 16 -10.07 -16.46 7.02
CA ILE A 16 -9.69 -15.03 6.94
C ILE A 16 -8.95 -14.74 5.63
N ASP A 17 -9.42 -13.74 4.88
CA ASP A 17 -8.72 -13.28 3.68
C ASP A 17 -7.34 -12.75 4.07
N PRO A 18 -6.24 -13.22 3.44
CA PRO A 18 -4.90 -12.73 3.72
C PRO A 18 -4.72 -11.22 3.49
N LEU A 19 -5.66 -10.58 2.79
CA LEU A 19 -5.67 -9.14 2.62
C LEU A 19 -6.27 -8.37 3.80
N TYR A 20 -6.95 -9.00 4.76
CA TYR A 20 -7.59 -8.26 5.85
C TYR A 20 -6.62 -7.98 7.03
N PRO A 21 -6.57 -6.74 7.57
CA PRO A 21 -7.18 -5.52 7.06
C PRO A 21 -6.42 -4.95 5.85
N VAL A 22 -7.17 -4.35 4.91
CA VAL A 22 -6.66 -3.59 3.77
C VAL A 22 -7.32 -2.21 3.71
N THR A 23 -6.52 -1.17 3.52
CA THR A 23 -6.99 0.19 3.30
C THR A 23 -6.66 0.62 1.88
N ILE A 24 -7.68 1.03 1.11
CA ILE A 24 -7.52 1.57 -0.24
C ILE A 24 -7.77 3.07 -0.19
N VAL A 25 -6.85 3.85 -0.76
CA VAL A 25 -6.92 5.31 -0.79
C VAL A 25 -6.54 5.83 -2.17
N LYS A 26 -7.04 7.02 -2.49
CA LYS A 26 -6.58 7.78 -3.65
C LYS A 26 -5.21 8.39 -3.34
N THR A 27 -4.28 8.28 -4.27
CA THR A 27 -2.91 8.80 -4.12
C THR A 27 -2.88 10.32 -4.27
N ARG A 28 -1.84 10.97 -3.72
CA ARG A 28 -1.73 12.44 -3.75
C ARG A 28 -1.28 12.95 -5.12
N TYR A 29 -0.31 12.26 -5.74
CA TYR A 29 0.32 12.70 -6.98
C TYR A 29 -0.19 11.94 -8.22
N SER A 30 -1.36 11.29 -8.07
CA SER A 30 -2.07 10.59 -9.15
C SER A 30 -1.19 9.61 -9.94
N GLY A 31 -0.25 8.96 -9.25
CA GLY A 31 0.62 7.95 -9.82
C GLY A 31 2.02 8.45 -10.24
N SER A 32 2.32 9.74 -10.11
CA SER A 32 3.63 10.29 -10.47
C SER A 32 4.77 9.68 -9.63
N TYR A 33 4.51 9.37 -8.36
CA TYR A 33 5.46 8.66 -7.49
C TYR A 33 4.99 7.24 -7.16
N GLU A 34 3.68 7.06 -7.13
CA GLU A 34 3.02 5.86 -6.64
C GLU A 34 2.95 4.77 -7.71
N GLY A 35 2.87 5.15 -8.99
CA GLY A 35 2.64 4.22 -10.10
C GLY A 35 1.16 3.88 -10.35
N GLY A 36 0.22 4.60 -9.71
CA GLY A 36 -1.22 4.51 -9.94
C GLY A 36 -2.03 5.59 -9.20
N THR A 37 -3.27 5.80 -9.62
CA THR A 37 -4.21 6.75 -8.98
C THR A 37 -4.71 6.27 -7.61
N PHE A 38 -4.67 4.96 -7.37
CA PHE A 38 -5.04 4.32 -6.11
C PHE A 38 -3.90 3.49 -5.55
N ALA A 39 -3.86 3.41 -4.22
CA ALA A 39 -2.94 2.57 -3.47
C ALA A 39 -3.69 1.71 -2.45
N ALA A 40 -3.30 0.45 -2.33
CA ALA A 40 -3.81 -0.53 -1.38
C ALA A 40 -2.72 -0.89 -0.37
N PHE A 41 -2.96 -0.57 0.90
CA PHE A 41 -2.08 -0.82 2.03
C PHE A 41 -2.61 -1.98 2.88
N LEU A 42 -1.75 -2.92 3.24
CA LEU A 42 -2.11 -4.06 4.10
C LEU A 42 -2.14 -3.68 5.59
N THR A 43 -2.89 -2.63 5.93
CA THR A 43 -2.95 -2.05 7.27
C THR A 43 -4.31 -1.42 7.53
N GLU A 44 -4.58 -1.11 8.79
CA GLU A 44 -5.78 -0.36 9.20
C GLU A 44 -5.74 1.09 8.72
N PRO A 45 -6.89 1.78 8.56
CA PRO A 45 -6.91 3.13 8.00
C PRO A 45 -6.10 4.17 8.78
N TRP A 46 -6.03 4.05 10.11
CA TRP A 46 -5.25 4.94 10.97
C TRP A 46 -3.74 4.68 10.94
N ASP A 47 -3.32 3.54 10.39
CA ASP A 47 -1.91 3.15 10.25
C ASP A 47 -1.35 3.45 8.86
N VAL A 48 -2.13 4.07 7.96
CA VAL A 48 -1.66 4.50 6.64
C VAL A 48 -0.54 5.54 6.80
N PRO A 49 0.67 5.31 6.25
CA PRO A 49 1.82 6.20 6.43
C PRO A 49 1.57 7.59 5.84
N GLN A 50 1.63 8.62 6.68
CA GLN A 50 1.39 10.00 6.26
C GLN A 50 2.48 10.53 5.30
N ASP A 51 3.71 10.00 5.42
CA ASP A 51 4.83 10.36 4.54
C ASP A 51 4.55 10.02 3.07
N ALA A 52 3.72 9.00 2.79
CA ALA A 52 3.27 8.66 1.44
C ALA A 52 2.41 9.76 0.79
N PHE A 53 1.85 10.67 1.61
CA PHE A 53 0.98 11.79 1.21
C PHE A 53 1.61 13.15 1.54
N ALA A 54 2.87 13.19 1.93
CA ALA A 54 3.57 14.42 2.27
C ALA A 54 3.93 15.26 1.03
N ASP A 55 4.75 16.30 1.21
CA ASP A 55 5.30 17.09 0.10
C ASP A 55 6.12 16.25 -0.89
N ASP A 56 6.46 16.85 -2.03
CA ASP A 56 7.12 16.16 -3.14
C ASP A 56 8.34 15.34 -2.72
N ARG A 57 9.21 15.94 -1.89
CA ARG A 57 10.49 15.32 -1.55
C ARG A 57 10.31 14.16 -0.59
N VAL A 58 9.43 14.33 0.40
CA VAL A 58 9.15 13.29 1.39
C VAL A 58 8.39 12.13 0.74
N ALA A 59 7.33 12.43 -0.02
CA ALA A 59 6.53 11.42 -0.70
C ALA A 59 7.35 10.64 -1.73
N TYR A 60 8.14 11.32 -2.58
CA TYR A 60 9.01 10.65 -3.54
C TYR A 60 10.00 9.69 -2.85
N GLY A 61 10.64 10.14 -1.76
CA GLY A 61 11.56 9.30 -0.98
C GLY A 61 10.87 8.07 -0.42
N TRP A 62 9.70 8.26 0.19
CA TRP A 62 8.93 7.19 0.79
C TRP A 62 8.47 6.14 -0.23
N TRP A 63 7.88 6.58 -1.35
CA TRP A 63 7.39 5.70 -2.43
C TRP A 63 8.51 4.93 -3.12
N LYS A 64 9.66 5.58 -3.32
CA LYS A 64 10.85 4.92 -3.87
C LYS A 64 11.34 3.77 -2.97
N GLU A 65 11.25 3.92 -1.66
CA GLU A 65 11.72 2.93 -0.69
C GLU A 65 10.68 1.81 -0.43
N HIS A 66 9.39 2.16 -0.35
CA HIS A 66 8.35 1.26 0.15
C HIS A 66 7.35 0.79 -0.91
N GLY A 67 7.24 1.49 -2.05
CA GLY A 67 6.20 1.24 -3.07
C GLY A 67 6.22 -0.17 -3.65
N GLY A 68 7.37 -0.86 -3.59
CA GLY A 68 7.48 -2.27 -3.93
C GLY A 68 6.52 -3.18 -3.16
N MET A 69 6.14 -2.80 -1.93
CA MET A 69 5.27 -3.59 -1.04
C MET A 69 3.79 -3.17 -1.12
N ILE A 70 3.46 -2.04 -1.76
CA ILE A 70 2.11 -1.46 -1.78
C ILE A 70 1.43 -1.77 -3.11
N GLY A 71 0.17 -2.22 -3.11
CA GLY A 71 -0.57 -2.41 -4.35
C GLY A 71 -0.95 -1.07 -4.98
N VAL A 72 -0.80 -0.92 -6.29
CA VAL A 72 -1.13 0.31 -7.01
C VAL A 72 -1.87 0.01 -8.31
N GLY A 73 -2.74 0.94 -8.74
CA GLY A 73 -3.54 0.83 -9.95
C GLY A 73 -4.30 2.11 -10.27
N ASP A 74 -4.91 2.19 -11.43
CA ASP A 74 -5.72 3.35 -11.85
C ASP A 74 -7.16 3.25 -11.31
N THR A 75 -7.56 2.07 -10.85
CA THR A 75 -8.80 1.82 -10.10
C THR A 75 -8.53 1.20 -8.72
N PRO A 76 -9.47 1.28 -7.77
CA PRO A 76 -9.37 0.57 -6.49
C PRO A 76 -9.15 -0.94 -6.64
N ASP A 77 -9.85 -1.57 -7.59
CA ASP A 77 -9.77 -3.01 -7.84
C ASP A 77 -8.39 -3.41 -8.39
N GLU A 78 -7.81 -2.61 -9.27
CA GLU A 78 -6.45 -2.82 -9.77
C GLU A 78 -5.40 -2.68 -8.66
N ALA A 79 -5.56 -1.68 -7.78
CA ALA A 79 -4.67 -1.52 -6.62
C ALA A 79 -4.74 -2.74 -5.69
N LEU A 80 -5.94 -3.27 -5.45
CA LEU A 80 -6.15 -4.48 -4.64
C LEU A 80 -5.55 -5.73 -5.30
N ALA A 81 -5.76 -5.92 -6.61
CA ALA A 81 -5.18 -7.02 -7.38
C ALA A 81 -3.65 -6.96 -7.39
N SER A 82 -3.09 -5.76 -7.55
CA SER A 82 -1.66 -5.47 -7.45
C SER A 82 -1.11 -5.86 -6.07
N LEU A 83 -1.78 -5.50 -4.97
CA LEU A 83 -1.39 -5.91 -3.62
C LEU A 83 -1.42 -7.44 -3.45
N ARG A 84 -2.49 -8.11 -3.93
CA ARG A 84 -2.63 -9.57 -3.85
C ARG A 84 -1.49 -10.30 -4.56
N SER A 85 -1.06 -9.81 -5.73
CA SER A 85 0.06 -10.40 -6.47
C SER A 85 1.40 -10.34 -5.73
N LYS A 86 1.54 -9.43 -4.77
CA LYS A 86 2.76 -9.23 -3.95
C LYS A 86 2.81 -10.11 -2.69
N LEU A 87 1.69 -10.76 -2.36
CA LEU A 87 1.57 -11.70 -1.25
C LEU A 87 1.83 -13.16 -1.64
N THR A 88 1.97 -13.43 -2.94
CA THR A 88 2.23 -14.77 -3.51
C THR A 88 3.70 -14.91 -3.85
#